data_AF-A0A0P4VGP6-F1
#
_entry.id   AF-A0A0P4VGP6-F1
#
_cell.length_a   1.000
_cell.length_b   1.000
_cell.length_c   1.000
_cell.angle_alpha   90.00
_cell.angle_beta   90.00
_cell.angle_gamma   90.00
#
_symmetry.space_group_name_H-M   'P 1'
#
loop_
_entity.id
_entity.type
_entity.pdbx_description
1 polymer ?
#
loop_
_entity_poly.entity_id
_entity_poly.type
_entity_poly.pdbx_seq_one_letter_code
_entity_poly.pdbx_strand_id
1 'polypeptide(L)'
;DTTIIKTKLHELQNNVTKLAEAILNKNQNVDDIKNTIFSMEKQIEDLRKMYDNKDREIMQTLVKFQNIISDLWAKYKKREEEIAKLQYKEFLEAIKHKYYQFAAVKFVTIKDENSARDWILNVYEEIGDLPPLLELADNVNDFGRKVGIYRTIFYSDTFQHCLDCNIMLTCNKLMEIKDTLTGENLYFSSTLYLLKELVTRNRFGNCMRNSLKKNPIRVQLLVQNYCSSGLKLGPLDRPVIHDYSGYCYPIDSIYSNLQ
;
A
#
# COMPACT_ATOMS: atom_id res chain seq x y z
N ASP A 1 -40.64 3.88 -33.84
CA ASP A 1 -39.48 3.48 -33.02
C ASP A 1 -38.20 4.29 -33.19
N THR A 2 -37.84 4.77 -34.39
CA THR A 2 -36.60 5.54 -34.64
C THR A 2 -36.47 6.83 -33.83
N THR A 3 -37.59 7.47 -33.47
CA THR A 3 -37.63 8.67 -32.63
C THR A 3 -37.10 8.40 -31.21
N ILE A 4 -37.44 7.25 -30.61
CA ILE A 4 -36.98 6.86 -29.27
C ILE A 4 -35.46 6.71 -29.27
N ILE A 5 -34.90 6.10 -30.31
CA ILE A 5 -33.45 5.92 -30.47
C ILE A 5 -32.75 7.27 -30.64
N LYS A 6 -33.29 8.16 -31.47
CA LYS A 6 -32.73 9.51 -31.66
C LYS A 6 -32.72 10.32 -30.35
N THR A 7 -33.77 10.25 -29.55
CA THR A 7 -33.80 10.89 -28.22
C THR A 7 -32.72 10.33 -27.30
N LYS A 8 -32.59 9.00 -27.21
CA LYS A 8 -31.55 8.36 -26.39
C LYS A 8 -30.12 8.68 -26.85
N LEU A 9 -29.90 8.79 -28.17
CA LEU A 9 -28.61 9.23 -28.71
C LEU A 9 -28.28 10.68 -28.32
N HIS A 10 -29.28 11.57 -28.31
CA HIS A 10 -29.09 12.95 -27.86
C HIS A 10 -28.80 13.04 -26.35
N GLU A 11 -29.49 12.23 -25.53
CA GLU A 11 -29.20 12.12 -24.10
C GLU A 11 -27.76 11.63 -23.86
N LEU A 12 -27.35 10.59 -24.60
CA LEU A 12 -25.99 10.07 -24.55
C LEU A 12 -24.96 11.14 -24.95
N GLN A 13 -25.23 11.96 -25.97
CA GLN A 13 -24.36 13.06 -26.38
C GLN A 13 -24.13 14.09 -25.27
N ASN A 14 -25.21 14.45 -24.57
CA ASN A 14 -25.13 15.37 -23.43
C ASN A 14 -24.33 14.77 -22.28
N ASN A 15 -24.54 13.47 -22.01
CA ASN A 15 -23.82 12.76 -20.95
C ASN A 15 -22.32 12.67 -21.26
N VAL A 16 -21.95 12.32 -22.50
CA VAL A 16 -20.55 12.27 -22.96
C VAL A 16 -19.86 13.62 -22.79
N THR A 17 -20.54 14.72 -23.10
CA THR A 17 -19.99 16.08 -22.94
C THR A 17 -19.70 16.39 -21.47
N LYS A 18 -20.67 16.13 -20.58
CA LYS A 18 -20.49 16.32 -19.13
C LYS A 18 -19.37 15.45 -18.55
N LEU A 19 -19.25 14.22 -19.04
CA LEU A 19 -18.19 13.30 -18.61
C LEU A 19 -16.80 13.79 -19.06
N ALA A 20 -16.68 14.32 -20.28
CA ALA A 20 -15.43 14.92 -20.75
C ALA A 20 -15.00 16.09 -19.84
N GLU A 21 -15.94 16.96 -19.45
CA GLU A 21 -15.69 18.05 -18.50
C GLU A 21 -15.31 17.53 -17.11
N ALA A 22 -16.02 16.52 -16.60
CA ALA A 22 -15.75 15.87 -15.32
C ALA A 22 -14.34 15.25 -15.24
N ILE A 23 -13.89 14.60 -16.32
CA ILE A 23 -12.55 14.00 -16.41
C ILE A 23 -11.46 15.08 -16.34
N LEU A 24 -11.68 16.25 -16.95
CA LEU A 24 -10.75 17.37 -16.90
C LEU A 24 -10.77 18.11 -15.56
N ASN A 25 -11.91 18.10 -14.86
CA ASN A 25 -12.06 18.75 -13.58
C ASN A 25 -11.45 17.91 -12.44
N LYS A 26 -10.31 18.37 -11.92
CA LYS A 26 -9.54 17.70 -10.85
C LYS A 26 -10.30 17.52 -9.53
N ASN A 27 -11.38 18.29 -9.29
CA ASN A 27 -12.16 18.23 -8.05
C ASN A 27 -13.27 17.17 -8.07
N GLN A 28 -13.52 16.53 -9.21
CA GLN A 28 -14.52 15.46 -9.31
C GLN A 28 -14.00 14.14 -8.73
N ASN A 29 -14.91 13.39 -8.10
CA ASN A 29 -14.65 12.05 -7.57
C ASN A 29 -14.39 11.06 -8.70
N VAL A 30 -13.25 10.37 -8.62
CA VAL A 30 -12.80 9.39 -9.62
C VAL A 30 -13.76 8.20 -9.70
N ASP A 31 -14.30 7.72 -8.57
CA ASP A 31 -15.25 6.61 -8.54
C ASP A 31 -16.55 6.96 -9.28
N ASP A 32 -17.01 8.21 -9.19
CA ASP A 32 -18.23 8.67 -9.87
C ASP A 32 -18.02 8.76 -11.39
N ILE A 33 -16.83 9.17 -11.83
CA ILE A 33 -16.44 9.18 -13.24
C ILE A 33 -16.44 7.75 -13.79
N LYS A 34 -15.84 6.80 -13.07
CA LYS A 34 -15.80 5.38 -13.44
C LYS A 34 -17.20 4.80 -13.65
N ASN A 35 -18.08 5.02 -12.66
CA ASN A 35 -19.46 4.54 -12.69
C ASN A 35 -20.25 5.15 -13.86
N THR A 36 -20.00 6.44 -14.14
CA THR A 36 -20.63 7.16 -15.24
C THR A 36 -20.19 6.61 -16.60
N ILE A 37 -18.90 6.29 -16.79
CA ILE A 37 -18.43 5.64 -18.02
C ILE A 37 -19.10 4.28 -18.22
N PHE A 38 -19.13 3.42 -17.18
CA PHE A 38 -19.74 2.10 -17.25
C PHE A 38 -21.24 2.15 -17.59
N SER A 39 -21.96 3.12 -17.03
CA SER A 39 -23.37 3.38 -17.36
C SER A 39 -23.55 3.72 -18.85
N MET A 40 -22.68 4.56 -19.42
CA MET A 40 -22.75 4.92 -20.84
C MET A 40 -22.41 3.75 -21.77
N GLU A 41 -21.43 2.93 -21.42
CA GLU A 41 -21.12 1.71 -22.20
C GLU A 41 -22.34 0.78 -22.25
N LYS A 42 -23.01 0.58 -21.12
CA LYS A 42 -24.23 -0.22 -21.05
C LYS A 42 -25.35 0.40 -21.89
N GLN A 43 -25.55 1.71 -21.84
CA GLN A 43 -26.55 2.40 -22.66
C GLN A 43 -26.28 2.23 -24.16
N ILE A 44 -25.02 2.30 -24.59
CA ILE A 44 -24.62 2.08 -25.99
C ILE A 44 -24.91 0.64 -26.42
N GLU A 45 -24.58 -0.34 -25.58
CA GLU A 45 -24.83 -1.75 -25.87
C GLU A 45 -26.34 -2.07 -25.94
N ASP A 46 -27.12 -1.50 -25.03
CA ASP A 46 -28.59 -1.63 -25.04
C ASP A 46 -29.19 -0.99 -26.30
N LEU A 47 -28.69 0.19 -26.72
CA LEU A 47 -29.10 0.83 -27.97
C LEU A 47 -28.76 -0.01 -29.20
N ARG A 48 -27.59 -0.67 -29.18
CA ARG A 48 -27.16 -1.56 -30.27
C ARG A 48 -28.07 -2.79 -30.39
N LYS A 49 -28.52 -3.35 -29.27
CA LYS A 49 -29.47 -4.49 -29.24
C LYS A 49 -30.88 -4.12 -29.66
N MET A 50 -31.33 -2.90 -29.34
CA MET A 50 -32.63 -2.39 -29.75
C MET A 50 -32.70 -2.05 -31.25
N TYR A 51 -31.57 -1.97 -31.95
CA TYR A 51 -31.52 -1.47 -33.31
C TYR A 51 -31.10 -2.50 -34.36
N ASP A 52 -32.04 -2.81 -35.25
CA ASP A 52 -31.91 -3.83 -36.28
C ASP A 52 -31.29 -3.24 -37.57
N ASN A 53 -29.95 -3.04 -37.55
CA ASN A 53 -28.98 -2.84 -38.65
C ASN A 53 -29.32 -2.04 -39.95
N LYS A 54 -30.48 -1.39 -40.08
CA LYS A 54 -30.99 -0.84 -41.35
C LYS A 54 -30.70 0.65 -41.57
N ASP A 55 -30.51 1.44 -40.52
CA ASP A 55 -30.16 2.87 -40.60
C ASP A 55 -28.67 3.07 -40.36
N ARG A 56 -27.98 3.38 -41.46
CA ARG A 56 -26.54 3.62 -41.50
C ARG A 56 -26.12 4.81 -40.63
N GLU A 57 -26.96 5.83 -40.49
CA GLU A 57 -26.64 7.03 -39.71
C GLU A 57 -26.61 6.73 -38.21
N ILE A 58 -27.58 5.94 -37.72
CA ILE A 58 -27.63 5.48 -36.33
C ILE A 58 -26.40 4.61 -36.02
N MET A 59 -26.08 3.65 -36.88
CA MET A 59 -24.93 2.77 -36.69
C MET A 59 -23.62 3.56 -36.63
N GLN A 60 -23.42 4.51 -37.57
CA GLN A 60 -22.24 5.38 -37.56
C GLN A 60 -22.15 6.23 -36.29
N THR A 61 -23.29 6.70 -35.77
CA THR A 61 -23.34 7.49 -34.53
C THR A 61 -22.98 6.66 -33.31
N LEU A 62 -23.49 5.43 -33.20
CA LEU A 62 -23.14 4.51 -32.12
C LEU A 62 -21.65 4.17 -32.13
N VAL A 63 -21.06 3.92 -33.31
CA VAL A 63 -19.62 3.69 -33.44
C VAL A 63 -18.80 4.91 -33.01
N LYS A 64 -19.23 6.13 -33.36
CA LYS A 64 -18.60 7.37 -32.87
C LYS A 64 -18.63 7.45 -31.35
N PHE A 65 -19.76 7.13 -30.72
CA PHE A 65 -19.85 7.13 -29.25
C PHE A 65 -18.94 6.09 -28.61
N GLN A 66 -18.86 4.87 -29.16
CA GLN A 66 -17.92 3.85 -28.66
C GLN A 66 -16.48 4.34 -28.70
N ASN A 67 -16.08 5.00 -29.79
CA ASN A 67 -14.73 5.57 -29.91
C ASN A 67 -14.49 6.68 -28.88
N ILE A 68 -15.47 7.58 -28.68
CA ILE A 68 -15.35 8.65 -27.67
C ILE A 68 -15.26 8.08 -26.26
N ILE A 69 -16.13 7.12 -25.90
CA ILE A 69 -16.10 6.47 -24.60
C ILE A 69 -14.77 5.73 -24.38
N SER A 70 -14.23 5.09 -25.41
CA SER A 70 -12.91 4.44 -25.32
C SER A 70 -11.78 5.46 -25.05
N ASP A 71 -11.81 6.63 -25.69
CA ASP A 71 -10.87 7.73 -25.42
C ASP A 71 -11.03 8.29 -24.00
N LEU A 72 -12.27 8.47 -23.54
CA LEU A 72 -12.56 8.93 -22.17
C LEU A 72 -12.09 7.91 -21.13
N TRP A 73 -12.23 6.61 -21.39
CA TRP A 73 -11.66 5.54 -20.56
C TRP A 73 -10.14 5.64 -20.43
N ALA A 74 -9.44 5.87 -21.54
CA ALA A 74 -7.99 6.04 -21.51
C ALA A 74 -7.57 7.26 -20.69
N LYS A 75 -8.28 8.38 -20.84
CA LYS A 75 -8.05 9.61 -20.05
C LYS A 75 -8.34 9.40 -18.56
N TYR A 76 -9.43 8.69 -18.24
CA TYR A 76 -9.76 8.31 -16.87
C TYR A 76 -8.63 7.49 -16.24
N LYS A 77 -8.16 6.43 -16.91
CA LYS A 77 -7.08 5.58 -16.40
C LYS A 77 -5.80 6.37 -16.14
N LYS A 78 -5.41 7.24 -17.07
CA LYS A 78 -4.25 8.12 -16.89
C LYS A 78 -4.40 9.02 -15.66
N ARG A 79 -5.59 9.61 -15.45
CA ARG A 79 -5.86 10.45 -14.28
C ARG A 79 -5.83 9.65 -12.97
N GLU A 80 -6.40 8.45 -12.98
CA GLU A 80 -6.37 7.52 -11.83
C GLU A 80 -4.92 7.19 -11.45
N GLU A 81 -4.07 6.89 -12.43
CA GLU A 81 -2.63 6.65 -12.23
C GLU A 81 -1.89 7.89 -11.69
N GLU A 82 -2.18 9.09 -12.20
CA GLU A 82 -1.59 10.34 -11.72
C GLU A 82 -1.96 10.61 -10.25
N ILE A 83 -3.21 10.37 -9.87
CA ILE A 83 -3.68 10.51 -8.49
C ILE A 83 -2.99 9.49 -7.59
N ALA A 84 -2.92 8.21 -7.99
CA ALA A 84 -2.24 7.18 -7.22
C ALA A 84 -0.76 7.52 -6.98
N LYS A 85 -0.06 8.04 -8.01
CA LYS A 85 1.34 8.51 -7.88
C LYS A 85 1.47 9.67 -6.90
N LEU A 86 0.56 10.64 -6.93
CA LEU A 86 0.57 11.77 -5.99
C LEU A 86 0.31 11.30 -4.56
N GLN A 87 -0.67 10.42 -4.36
CA GLN A 87 -0.99 9.87 -3.04
C GLN A 87 0.19 9.10 -2.44
N TYR A 88 0.86 8.26 -3.25
CA TYR A 88 2.08 7.58 -2.83
C TYR A 88 3.19 8.57 -2.48
N LYS A 89 3.42 9.59 -3.30
CA LYS A 89 4.43 10.62 -3.04
C LYS A 89 4.17 11.36 -1.73
N GLU A 90 2.93 11.77 -1.48
CA GLU A 90 2.55 12.43 -0.22
C GLU A 90 2.75 11.49 0.98
N PHE A 91 2.45 10.22 0.83
CA PHE A 91 2.69 9.21 1.87
C PHE A 91 4.19 9.04 2.16
N LEU A 92 5.02 8.90 1.12
CA LEU A 92 6.48 8.81 1.27
C LEU A 92 7.07 10.05 1.94
N GLU A 93 6.67 11.24 1.50
CA GLU A 93 7.15 12.50 2.08
C GLU A 93 6.72 12.66 3.53
N ALA A 94 5.51 12.22 3.89
CA ALA A 94 5.05 12.24 5.28
C ALA A 94 5.95 11.37 6.18
N ILE A 95 6.38 10.21 5.70
CA ILE A 95 7.29 9.33 6.45
C ILE A 95 8.68 9.98 6.57
N LYS A 96 9.23 10.52 5.47
CA LYS A 96 10.52 11.22 5.48
C LYS A 96 10.56 12.39 6.48
N HIS A 97 9.44 13.11 6.62
CA HIS A 97 9.30 14.24 7.55
C HIS A 97 8.74 13.84 8.92
N LYS A 98 8.64 12.54 9.22
CA LYS A 98 8.17 11.99 10.52
C LYS A 98 6.72 12.35 10.88
N TYR A 99 5.88 12.67 9.90
CA TYR A 99 4.44 12.87 10.05
C TYR A 99 3.67 11.54 10.03
N TYR A 100 4.01 10.63 10.94
CA TYR A 100 3.54 9.24 10.92
C TYR A 100 2.02 9.10 11.10
N GLN A 101 1.38 9.97 11.88
CA GLN A 101 -0.09 9.97 12.03
C GLN A 101 -0.80 10.26 10.70
N PHE A 102 -0.29 11.23 9.94
CA PHE A 102 -0.83 11.56 8.62
C PHE A 102 -0.59 10.44 7.61
N ALA A 103 0.61 9.85 7.62
CA ALA A 103 0.94 8.68 6.81
C ALA A 103 0.04 7.48 7.15
N ALA A 104 -0.23 7.23 8.43
CA ALA A 104 -1.11 6.16 8.89
C ALA A 104 -2.55 6.35 8.40
N VAL A 105 -3.09 7.58 8.48
CA VAL A 105 -4.43 7.90 7.95
C VAL A 105 -4.50 7.63 6.45
N LYS A 106 -3.47 8.01 5.67
CA LYS A 106 -3.44 7.68 4.23
C LYS A 106 -3.36 6.17 4.00
N PHE A 107 -2.49 5.47 4.74
CA PHE A 107 -2.26 4.05 4.57
C PHE A 107 -3.54 3.21 4.78
N VAL A 108 -4.33 3.52 5.81
CA VAL A 108 -5.57 2.78 6.08
C VAL A 108 -6.65 2.97 5.01
N THR A 109 -6.58 4.04 4.21
CA THR A 109 -7.56 4.31 3.13
C THR A 109 -7.29 3.52 1.85
N ILE A 110 -6.14 2.86 1.73
CA ILE A 110 -5.81 2.02 0.59
C ILE A 110 -6.75 0.82 0.60
N LYS A 111 -7.54 0.63 -0.46
CA LYS A 111 -8.53 -0.46 -0.55
C LYS A 111 -7.89 -1.80 -0.92
N ASP A 112 -6.88 -1.77 -1.79
CA ASP A 112 -6.22 -2.98 -2.31
C ASP A 112 -5.03 -3.39 -1.43
N GLU A 113 -5.04 -4.64 -0.95
CA GLU A 113 -4.00 -5.17 -0.07
C GLU A 113 -2.62 -5.24 -0.74
N ASN A 114 -2.58 -5.55 -2.04
CA ASN A 114 -1.33 -5.63 -2.78
C ASN A 114 -0.71 -4.23 -2.92
N SER A 115 -1.52 -3.22 -3.23
CA SER A 115 -1.10 -1.83 -3.28
C SER A 115 -0.58 -1.34 -1.93
N ALA A 116 -1.25 -1.69 -0.83
CA ALA A 116 -0.78 -1.35 0.51
C ALA A 116 0.57 -2.00 0.83
N ARG A 117 0.75 -3.27 0.48
CA ARG A 117 2.03 -3.97 0.58
C ARG A 117 3.12 -3.27 -0.25
N ASP A 118 2.83 -2.98 -1.51
CA ASP A 118 3.78 -2.34 -2.43
C ASP A 118 4.22 -0.97 -1.93
N TRP A 119 3.31 -0.20 -1.32
CA TRP A 119 3.67 1.09 -0.71
C TRP A 119 4.70 0.95 0.40
N ILE A 120 4.55 -0.05 1.29
CA ILE A 120 5.51 -0.30 2.37
C ILE A 120 6.86 -0.77 1.82
N LEU A 121 6.85 -1.66 0.82
CA LEU A 121 8.07 -2.11 0.15
C LEU A 121 8.81 -0.93 -0.49
N ASN A 122 8.11 -0.13 -1.29
CA ASN A 122 8.71 1.00 -1.99
C ASN A 122 9.23 2.06 -1.02
N VAL A 123 8.51 2.36 0.07
CA VAL A 123 9.01 3.27 1.10
C VAL A 123 10.32 2.78 1.69
N TYR A 124 10.42 1.49 1.98
CA TYR A 124 11.67 0.95 2.48
C TYR A 124 12.80 1.01 1.46
N GLU A 125 12.54 0.68 0.20
CA GLU A 125 13.56 0.75 -0.85
C GLU A 125 14.06 2.19 -1.05
N GLU A 126 13.17 3.17 -0.90
CA GLU A 126 13.49 4.61 -1.03
C GLU A 126 14.21 5.19 0.19
N ILE A 127 13.83 4.77 1.41
CA ILE A 127 14.41 5.30 2.66
C ILE A 127 15.63 4.50 3.10
N GLY A 128 15.65 3.19 2.82
CA GLY A 128 16.70 2.25 3.21
C GLY A 128 16.75 1.95 4.71
N ASP A 129 15.70 2.28 5.49
CA ASP A 129 15.72 2.19 6.95
C ASP A 129 14.41 1.66 7.54
N LEU A 130 14.54 0.83 8.59
CA LEU A 130 13.42 0.13 9.22
C LEU A 130 12.62 1.00 10.22
N PRO A 131 13.24 1.78 11.12
CA PRO A 131 12.52 2.47 12.18
C PRO A 131 11.39 3.40 11.71
N PRO A 132 11.51 4.16 10.60
CA PRO A 132 10.37 4.94 10.09
C PRO A 132 9.12 4.10 9.79
N LEU A 133 9.29 2.83 9.38
CA LEU A 133 8.19 1.91 9.13
C LEU A 133 7.61 1.30 10.42
N LEU A 134 8.46 1.08 11.44
CA LEU A 134 7.99 0.67 12.76
C LEU A 134 7.18 1.79 13.44
N GLU A 135 7.66 3.02 13.36
CA GLU A 135 6.97 4.21 13.86
C GLU A 135 5.64 4.43 13.11
N LEU A 136 5.63 4.24 11.78
CA LEU A 136 4.37 4.19 11.03
C LEU A 136 3.42 3.12 11.58
N ALA A 137 3.89 1.88 11.76
CA ALA A 137 3.07 0.77 12.24
C ALA A 137 2.49 1.03 13.65
N ASP A 138 3.23 1.71 14.53
CA ASP A 138 2.76 2.12 15.85
C ASP A 138 1.58 3.11 15.75
N ASN A 139 1.59 4.01 14.75
CA ASN A 139 0.56 5.01 14.51
C ASN A 139 -0.66 4.50 13.71
N VAL A 140 -0.62 3.28 13.19
CA VAL A 140 -1.76 2.66 12.50
C VAL A 140 -2.72 2.06 13.52
N ASN A 141 -3.97 2.56 13.57
CA ASN A 141 -4.97 2.03 14.50
C ASN A 141 -5.66 0.75 13.99
N ASP A 142 -5.75 0.58 12.67
CA ASP A 142 -6.33 -0.62 12.08
C ASP A 142 -5.39 -1.82 12.27
N PHE A 143 -5.86 -2.82 13.01
CA PHE A 143 -5.05 -3.98 13.39
C PHE A 143 -4.58 -4.80 12.19
N GLY A 144 -5.46 -5.03 11.21
CA GLY A 144 -5.15 -5.80 10.01
C GLY A 144 -4.06 -5.14 9.18
N ARG A 145 -4.19 -3.83 8.96
CA ARG A 145 -3.19 -2.96 8.30
C ARG A 145 -1.87 -2.96 9.07
N LYS A 146 -1.90 -2.85 10.40
CA LYS A 146 -0.71 -2.91 11.25
C LYS A 146 0.05 -4.23 11.08
N VAL A 147 -0.66 -5.36 11.17
CA VAL A 147 -0.05 -6.68 10.92
C VAL A 147 0.44 -6.80 9.47
N GLY A 148 -0.28 -6.23 8.51
CA GLY A 148 0.14 -6.15 7.11
C GLY A 148 1.49 -5.47 6.91
N ILE A 149 1.76 -4.38 7.63
CA ILE A 149 3.08 -3.71 7.61
C ILE A 149 4.17 -4.66 8.10
N TYR A 150 3.98 -5.29 9.27
CA TYR A 150 4.97 -6.24 9.82
C TYR A 150 5.21 -7.45 8.91
N ARG A 151 4.15 -7.99 8.29
CA ARG A 151 4.26 -9.05 7.28
C ARG A 151 5.11 -8.62 6.11
N THR A 152 4.87 -7.42 5.61
CA THR A 152 5.57 -6.89 4.45
C THR A 152 7.05 -6.72 4.73
N ILE A 153 7.39 -6.16 5.90
CA ILE A 153 8.77 -6.05 6.39
C ILE A 153 9.43 -7.44 6.46
N PHE A 154 8.73 -8.44 7.02
CA PHE A 154 9.28 -9.77 7.23
C PHE A 154 9.56 -10.54 5.92
N TYR A 155 8.62 -10.51 4.97
CA TYR A 155 8.75 -11.24 3.71
C TYR A 155 9.49 -10.46 2.63
N SER A 156 10.03 -9.29 2.95
CA SER A 156 10.76 -8.52 1.94
C SER A 156 12.21 -8.97 1.85
N ASP A 157 12.56 -9.50 0.69
CA ASP A 157 13.93 -9.86 0.35
C ASP A 157 14.80 -8.61 0.11
N THR A 158 14.21 -7.41 0.04
CA THR A 158 14.93 -6.14 -0.14
C THR A 158 15.34 -5.49 1.19
N PHE A 159 14.82 -5.98 2.33
CA PHE A 159 15.13 -5.48 3.68
C PHE A 159 16.41 -6.07 4.27
N GLN A 160 17.48 -6.06 3.47
CA GLN A 160 18.75 -6.73 3.76
C GLN A 160 19.67 -5.96 4.71
N HIS A 161 19.32 -4.73 5.09
CA HIS A 161 20.10 -3.99 6.08
C HIS A 161 19.74 -4.48 7.49
N CYS A 162 20.61 -5.33 8.07
CA CYS A 162 20.45 -6.06 9.33
C CYS A 162 19.16 -6.89 9.43
N LEU A 163 19.02 -7.92 8.59
CA LEU A 163 17.92 -8.89 8.63
C LEU A 163 17.60 -9.34 10.07
N ASP A 164 18.63 -9.68 10.86
CA ASP A 164 18.47 -10.13 12.25
C ASP A 164 17.95 -9.02 13.19
N CYS A 165 18.37 -7.76 13.01
CA CYS A 165 17.82 -6.62 13.76
C CYS A 165 16.35 -6.42 13.40
N ASN A 166 16.02 -6.49 12.11
CA ASN A 166 14.68 -6.29 11.59
C ASN A 166 13.74 -7.38 12.13
N ILE A 167 14.19 -8.62 12.15
CA ILE A 167 13.48 -9.76 12.75
C ILE A 167 13.31 -9.55 14.26
N MET A 168 14.35 -9.18 14.99
CA MET A 168 14.27 -8.96 16.44
C MET A 168 13.28 -7.84 16.79
N LEU A 169 13.38 -6.68 16.14
CA LEU A 169 12.49 -5.54 16.40
C LEU A 169 11.04 -5.87 16.01
N THR A 170 10.84 -6.47 14.85
CA THR A 170 9.51 -6.89 14.37
C THR A 170 8.89 -7.95 15.29
N CYS A 171 9.65 -8.98 15.68
CA CYS A 171 9.21 -10.00 16.64
C CYS A 171 8.74 -9.38 17.95
N ASN A 172 9.52 -8.44 18.50
CA ASN A 172 9.20 -7.83 19.79
C ASN A 172 7.94 -6.97 19.70
N LYS A 173 7.77 -6.20 18.63
CA LYS A 173 6.53 -5.44 18.39
C LYS A 173 5.32 -6.37 18.24
N LEU A 174 5.46 -7.48 17.51
CA LEU A 174 4.41 -8.49 17.40
C LEU A 174 4.08 -9.16 18.74
N MET A 175 5.05 -9.32 19.64
CA MET A 175 4.82 -9.82 21.00
C MET A 175 4.07 -8.81 21.87
N GLU A 176 4.36 -7.52 21.78
CA GLU A 176 3.57 -6.47 22.47
C GLU A 176 2.11 -6.47 21.99
N ILE A 177 1.91 -6.64 20.69
CA ILE A 177 0.58 -6.74 20.09
C ILE A 177 -0.15 -8.00 20.59
N LYS A 178 0.54 -9.14 20.66
CA LYS A 178 -0.01 -10.39 21.20
C LYS A 178 -0.53 -10.21 22.62
N ASP A 179 0.22 -9.51 23.49
CA ASP A 179 -0.17 -9.28 24.88
C ASP A 179 -1.41 -8.38 25.00
N THR A 180 -1.70 -7.55 23.99
CA THR A 180 -2.92 -6.71 23.93
C THR A 180 -4.15 -7.41 23.36
N LEU A 181 -4.00 -8.58 22.73
CA LEU A 181 -5.09 -9.34 22.12
C LEU A 181 -5.79 -10.24 23.15
N THR A 182 -6.60 -9.67 24.03
CA THR A 182 -7.57 -10.42 24.84
C THR A 182 -8.92 -10.48 24.13
N GLY A 183 -9.11 -11.39 23.16
CA GLY A 183 -10.46 -11.74 22.68
C GLY A 183 -10.67 -12.04 21.19
N GLU A 184 -9.77 -11.70 20.28
CA GLU A 184 -9.99 -11.89 18.83
C GLU A 184 -9.19 -13.06 18.24
N ASN A 185 -9.88 -14.20 18.03
CA ASN A 185 -9.27 -15.49 17.66
C ASN A 185 -8.56 -15.52 16.29
N LEU A 186 -9.08 -14.83 15.27
CA LEU A 186 -8.53 -14.86 13.90
C LEU A 186 -7.18 -14.13 13.81
N TYR A 187 -7.11 -12.92 14.35
CA TYR A 187 -5.90 -12.10 14.32
C TYR A 187 -4.79 -12.64 15.24
N PHE A 188 -5.18 -13.23 16.37
CA PHE A 188 -4.27 -13.94 17.27
C PHE A 188 -3.58 -15.12 16.58
N SER A 189 -4.33 -15.94 15.84
CA SER A 189 -3.76 -17.06 15.06
C SER A 189 -2.79 -16.57 13.99
N SER A 190 -3.12 -15.45 13.33
CA SER A 190 -2.33 -14.86 12.25
C SER A 190 -1.01 -14.27 12.76
N THR A 191 -1.03 -13.68 13.96
CA THR A 191 0.13 -13.11 14.66
C THR A 191 1.02 -14.21 15.21
N LEU A 192 0.45 -15.24 15.83
CA LEU A 192 1.17 -16.43 16.29
C LEU A 192 1.82 -17.20 15.15
N TYR A 193 1.14 -17.33 14.02
CA TYR A 193 1.70 -17.97 12.83
C TYR A 193 2.92 -17.21 12.32
N LEU A 194 2.83 -15.89 12.21
CA LEU A 194 3.98 -15.05 11.85
C LEU A 194 5.13 -15.19 12.85
N LEU A 195 4.86 -15.13 14.16
CA LEU A 195 5.86 -15.32 15.20
C LEU A 195 6.52 -16.70 15.11
N LYS A 196 5.75 -17.75 14.82
CA LYS A 196 6.28 -19.11 14.65
C LYS A 196 7.12 -19.24 13.39
N GLU A 197 6.71 -18.65 12.27
CA GLU A 197 7.51 -18.59 11.05
C GLU A 197 8.81 -17.80 11.26
N LEU A 198 8.74 -16.65 11.93
CA LEU A 198 9.89 -15.81 12.30
C LEU A 198 10.96 -16.60 13.05
N VAL A 199 10.54 -17.36 14.09
CA VAL A 199 11.43 -18.20 14.89
C VAL A 199 12.02 -19.36 14.06
N THR A 200 11.20 -19.95 13.18
CA THR A 200 11.60 -21.14 12.40
C THR A 200 12.57 -20.77 11.26
N ARG A 201 12.29 -19.70 10.50
CA ARG A 201 13.10 -19.31 9.34
C ARG A 201 14.47 -18.78 9.72
N ASN A 202 14.57 -18.07 10.84
CA ASN A 202 15.80 -17.34 11.19
C ASN A 202 16.65 -18.04 12.26
N ARG A 203 16.27 -19.26 12.68
CA ARG A 203 16.92 -20.02 13.77
C ARG A 203 17.08 -19.22 15.08
N PHE A 204 16.35 -18.13 15.23
CA PHE A 204 16.46 -17.20 16.34
C PHE A 204 15.43 -17.56 17.41
N GLY A 205 15.85 -18.37 18.39
CA GLY A 205 15.06 -18.69 19.58
C GLY A 205 14.82 -17.52 20.54
N ASN A 206 15.34 -16.32 20.23
CA ASN A 206 15.28 -15.14 21.10
C ASN A 206 14.00 -14.30 20.95
N CYS A 207 13.22 -14.44 19.87
CA CYS A 207 11.92 -13.75 19.74
C CYS A 207 10.92 -14.14 20.85
N MET A 208 11.15 -15.27 21.52
CA MET A 208 10.22 -15.87 22.48
C MET A 208 10.46 -15.47 23.94
N ARG A 209 11.56 -14.80 24.29
CA ARG A 209 12.00 -14.81 25.70
C ARG A 209 11.89 -13.54 26.53
N ASN A 210 11.78 -12.33 25.98
CA ASN A 210 11.51 -11.12 26.78
C ASN A 210 10.99 -9.97 25.88
N SER A 211 9.99 -9.20 26.34
CA SER A 211 9.64 -7.90 25.75
C SER A 211 10.84 -6.95 25.78
N LEU A 212 11.03 -6.12 24.74
CA LEU A 212 12.08 -5.09 24.66
C LEU A 212 12.14 -4.22 25.91
N LYS A 213 10.96 -3.86 26.44
CA LYS A 213 10.81 -3.05 27.66
C LYS A 213 11.33 -3.74 28.91
N LYS A 214 11.28 -5.08 28.95
CA LYS A 214 11.66 -5.87 30.13
C LYS A 214 13.15 -6.21 30.18
N ASN A 215 13.87 -6.13 29.05
CA ASN A 215 15.29 -6.46 29.04
C ASN A 215 16.09 -5.66 28.00
N PRO A 216 16.21 -4.34 28.19
CA PRO A 216 16.78 -3.48 27.17
C PRO A 216 18.27 -3.74 26.91
N ILE A 217 19.02 -4.05 27.97
CA ILE A 217 20.46 -4.34 27.96
C ILE A 217 20.78 -5.59 27.12
N ARG A 218 19.96 -6.65 27.20
CA ARG A 218 20.20 -7.86 26.42
C ARG A 218 20.02 -7.63 24.93
N VAL A 219 19.03 -6.82 24.54
CA VAL A 219 18.82 -6.50 23.13
C VAL A 219 19.91 -5.55 22.63
N GLN A 220 20.36 -4.60 23.45
CA GLN A 220 21.55 -3.77 23.18
C GLN A 220 22.76 -4.65 22.86
N LEU A 221 23.03 -5.65 23.70
CA LEU A 221 24.15 -6.57 23.53
C LEU A 221 24.03 -7.43 22.26
N LEU A 222 22.83 -7.89 21.91
CA LEU A 222 22.58 -8.68 20.69
C LEU A 222 22.82 -7.84 19.43
N VAL A 223 22.32 -6.60 19.41
CA VAL A 223 22.53 -5.65 18.32
C VAL A 223 24.02 -5.29 18.19
N GLN A 224 24.69 -4.95 19.31
CA GLN A 224 26.14 -4.66 19.32
C GLN A 224 26.98 -5.83 18.82
N ASN A 225 26.69 -7.05 19.27
CA ASN A 225 27.41 -8.25 18.84
C ASN A 225 27.22 -8.49 17.33
N TYR A 226 26.01 -8.30 16.81
CA TYR A 226 25.75 -8.44 15.37
C TYR A 226 26.50 -7.38 14.56
N CYS A 227 26.36 -6.11 14.94
CA CYS A 227 27.07 -4.97 14.34
C CYS A 227 28.59 -5.18 14.33
N SER A 228 29.13 -5.75 15.40
CA SER A 228 30.57 -6.01 15.55
C SER A 228 31.04 -7.29 14.85
N SER A 229 30.13 -8.18 14.47
CA SER A 229 30.47 -9.50 13.89
C SER A 229 30.91 -9.47 12.43
N GLY A 230 30.64 -8.37 11.70
CA GLY A 230 30.98 -8.24 10.29
C GLY A 230 30.28 -9.23 9.34
N LEU A 231 29.28 -9.99 9.83
CA LEU A 231 28.50 -10.95 9.04
C LEU A 231 27.64 -10.22 8.00
N LYS A 232 28.13 -10.17 6.75
CA LYS A 232 27.38 -9.69 5.58
C LYS A 232 26.49 -10.82 5.06
N LEU A 233 25.19 -10.78 5.39
CA LEU A 233 24.19 -11.65 4.76
C LEU A 233 23.35 -10.81 3.79
N GLY A 234 23.89 -10.59 2.60
CA GLY A 234 23.17 -10.06 1.44
C GLY A 234 23.79 -10.57 0.14
N PRO A 235 23.02 -10.85 -0.93
CA PRO A 235 23.53 -11.11 -2.26
C PRO A 235 24.50 -10.01 -2.72
N LEU A 236 25.64 -10.45 -3.24
CA LEU A 236 26.87 -9.68 -3.49
C LEU A 236 26.75 -8.52 -4.51
N ASP A 237 25.59 -8.29 -5.13
CA ASP A 237 25.49 -7.51 -6.37
C ASP A 237 24.76 -6.15 -6.27
N ARG A 238 24.41 -5.67 -5.07
CA ARG A 238 23.89 -4.30 -4.89
C ARG A 238 24.89 -3.44 -4.13
N PRO A 239 24.99 -2.12 -4.40
CA PRO A 239 25.93 -1.24 -3.72
C PRO A 239 25.65 -1.28 -2.22
N VAL A 240 26.50 -2.02 -1.52
CA VAL A 240 26.40 -2.27 -0.08
C VAL A 240 26.77 -0.97 0.61
N ILE A 241 25.87 -0.40 1.41
CA ILE A 241 26.22 0.69 2.32
C ILE A 241 27.38 0.18 3.20
N HIS A 242 28.56 0.77 3.02
CA HIS A 242 29.81 0.28 3.60
C HIS A 242 30.03 0.70 5.06
N ASP A 243 29.08 1.45 5.63
CA ASP A 243 29.17 1.96 6.99
C ASP A 243 27.85 1.70 7.74
N TYR A 244 27.88 0.66 8.58
CA TYR A 244 26.77 0.33 9.47
C TYR A 244 26.87 1.06 10.82
N SER A 245 27.91 1.88 11.06
CA SER A 245 28.05 2.63 12.33
C SER A 245 26.93 3.65 12.55
N GLY A 246 26.25 4.08 11.46
CA GLY A 246 25.02 4.87 11.52
C GLY A 246 23.71 4.07 11.57
N TYR A 247 23.75 2.76 11.28
CA TYR A 247 22.57 1.85 11.22
C TYR A 247 22.45 0.93 12.43
N CYS A 248 23.57 0.69 13.12
CA CYS A 248 23.55 0.44 14.55
C CYS A 248 23.12 1.76 15.17
N TYR A 249 21.82 2.06 15.11
CA TYR A 249 21.20 3.15 15.86
C TYR A 249 21.95 3.25 17.18
N PRO A 250 22.33 4.45 17.66
CA PRO A 250 22.78 4.54 19.04
C PRO A 250 21.67 3.87 19.80
N ILE A 251 22.01 2.79 20.48
CA ILE A 251 21.03 1.99 21.20
C ILE A 251 20.28 2.90 22.18
N ASP A 252 20.84 4.05 22.52
CA ASP A 252 20.16 5.11 23.23
C ASP A 252 18.92 5.71 22.51
N SER A 253 18.81 5.71 21.17
CA SER A 253 17.67 6.30 20.42
C SER A 253 16.46 5.37 20.25
N ILE A 254 16.66 4.05 20.15
CA ILE A 254 15.54 3.09 20.16
C ILE A 254 14.98 2.97 21.59
N TYR A 255 15.81 3.26 22.60
CA TYR A 255 15.51 3.04 24.01
C TYR A 255 15.18 4.33 24.77
N SER A 256 15.49 5.51 24.22
CA SER A 256 14.94 6.79 24.70
C SER A 256 13.42 6.87 24.50
N ASN A 257 12.86 6.08 23.56
CA ASN A 257 11.41 5.93 23.37
C ASN A 257 10.79 4.87 24.31
N LEU A 258 11.60 4.20 25.15
CA LEU A 258 11.17 3.17 26.10
C LEU A 258 11.26 3.61 27.57
N GLN A 259 11.76 4.83 27.84
CA GLN A 259 11.60 5.53 29.12
C GLN A 259 10.32 6.37 29.10
#